data_AF-A0A9P8MD21-F1
#
_entry.id   AF-A0A9P8MD21-F1
#
_cell.length_a   1.000
_cell.length_b   1.000
_cell.length_c   1.000
_cell.angle_alpha   90.00
_cell.angle_beta   90.00
_cell.angle_gamma   90.00
#
_symmetry.space_group_name_H-M   'P 1'
#
loop_
_entity.id
_entity.type
_entity.pdbx_description
1 polymer ?
#
loop_
_entity_poly.entity_id
_entity_poly.type
_entity_poly.pdbx_seq_one_letter_code
_entity_poly.pdbx_strand_id
1 'polypeptide(L)'
;MLRQLSARLSPTTRFLARGNAWRRGMATEPTELDQITTLPNGLRVASEALPGSFAGVGVYVEAGSRFETPSLRGVSHIMDRLAFKSTSSHTADAMLERVENLGGNIQCASSRESMMYQAATFNNAVPETVSLLAETIRDPNITEDEVAEQIETARYEIAEIWGKPELILPELVHTAAFKDNTLGNPLLCPEERLGEIKRDTVLKYREAFYQPERMVLAFAGVDHGVAVRLAEQFFGDMKSTSLPGAREVTGSETESDTDSASSSSSYTSASSSSSAAPRAHIMSKIPFIKNLSTSAPRNAAVLNNLPADIAAFPAHYTGGFLSLPAQPPSLNQTNFTHIHLAFEGLPVGSDDIYALATLQTLLGGGGSFSAGGPGKGMYSRLYTNVLNQYGWVESCVSFNHSYTDSGLFGISASCLPGHTSAMLDVMCQELRALTLDTGFSRLQEGEVSRAKNQLRSSLLMNLESRMVELEDLGRSVQVHGHKIPVRDMCARIEALTVRDLRRVASMVVHGTLGNPGRGSGAPTVVVQEAQAYGLTSHSMTWDQIQDRIDAWKLGRR
;
A
#
# COMPACT_ATOMS: atom_id res chain seq x y z
N MET A 1 -86.71 15.96 -29.70
CA MET A 1 -86.08 14.62 -29.75
C MET A 1 -84.85 14.63 -28.83
N LEU A 2 -84.36 13.45 -28.43
CA LEU A 2 -83.20 13.24 -27.55
C LEU A 2 -81.91 13.92 -28.10
N ARG A 3 -80.84 14.19 -27.36
CA ARG A 3 -80.42 13.89 -25.97
C ARG A 3 -79.24 14.81 -25.59
N GLN A 4 -79.10 15.14 -24.30
CA GLN A 4 -77.87 15.17 -23.47
C GLN A 4 -77.98 16.28 -22.41
N LEU A 5 -77.79 15.88 -21.15
CA LEU A 5 -77.75 16.77 -20.00
C LEU A 5 -76.51 16.43 -19.19
N SER A 6 -75.76 17.45 -18.82
CA SER A 6 -74.77 17.39 -17.75
C SER A 6 -75.46 17.64 -16.41
N ALA A 7 -74.98 16.99 -15.34
CA ALA A 7 -75.03 17.51 -13.97
C ALA A 7 -74.14 16.66 -13.04
N ARG A 8 -73.60 17.31 -12.00
CA ARG A 8 -72.79 16.70 -10.94
C ARG A 8 -73.68 15.97 -9.93
N LEU A 9 -73.09 15.04 -9.17
CA LEU A 9 -73.27 14.88 -7.71
C LEU A 9 -72.23 13.87 -7.17
N SER A 10 -71.71 14.10 -5.97
CA SER A 10 -70.84 13.15 -5.24
C SER A 10 -71.67 12.02 -4.60
N PRO A 11 -71.09 10.84 -4.36
CA PRO A 11 -70.82 10.52 -2.95
C PRO A 11 -69.55 9.68 -2.67
N THR A 12 -69.22 9.65 -1.38
CA THR A 12 -68.29 8.79 -0.63
C THR A 12 -68.07 7.38 -1.22
N THR A 13 -66.82 6.94 -1.35
CA THR A 13 -66.45 5.52 -1.49
C THR A 13 -65.14 5.23 -0.75
N ARG A 14 -65.05 4.03 -0.15
CA ARG A 14 -63.94 3.53 0.68
C ARG A 14 -62.59 3.61 -0.05
N PHE A 15 -61.59 4.27 0.54
CA PHE A 15 -60.19 4.05 0.16
C PHE A 15 -59.71 2.73 0.75
N LEU A 16 -59.43 1.76 -0.12
CA LEU A 16 -58.75 0.52 0.23
C LEU A 16 -57.32 0.82 0.69
N ALA A 17 -56.92 0.25 1.82
CA ALA A 17 -55.56 0.30 2.31
C ALA A 17 -54.61 -0.49 1.39
N ARG A 18 -54.07 0.15 0.35
CA ARG A 18 -52.89 -0.33 -0.41
C ARG A 18 -51.61 0.12 0.29
N GLY A 19 -51.42 -0.36 1.52
CA GLY A 19 -50.15 -0.26 2.24
C GLY A 19 -49.28 -1.49 2.00
N ASN A 20 -47.97 -1.28 1.86
CA ASN A 20 -46.91 -2.28 2.10
C ASN A 20 -46.78 -3.48 1.15
N ALA A 21 -46.96 -3.29 -0.16
CA ALA A 21 -46.46 -4.24 -1.18
C ALA A 21 -45.04 -3.89 -1.72
N TRP A 22 -44.51 -2.70 -1.39
CA TRP A 22 -43.21 -2.18 -1.88
C TRP A 22 -42.06 -2.34 -0.86
N ARG A 23 -42.06 -3.43 -0.07
CA ARG A 23 -41.02 -3.75 0.92
C ARG A 23 -40.46 -5.17 0.80
N ARG A 24 -40.49 -5.76 -0.41
CA ARG A 24 -39.76 -7.00 -0.73
C ARG A 24 -38.96 -6.79 -2.01
N GLY A 25 -37.68 -7.14 -1.96
CA GLY A 25 -36.70 -6.82 -3.00
C GLY A 25 -35.77 -5.66 -2.62
N MET A 26 -35.14 -5.70 -1.43
CA MET A 26 -33.76 -5.22 -1.40
C MET A 26 -32.97 -6.18 -2.28
N ALA A 27 -32.27 -5.65 -3.29
CA ALA A 27 -31.28 -6.45 -4.00
C ALA A 27 -30.27 -6.97 -2.99
N THR A 28 -29.94 -8.25 -3.07
CA THR A 28 -28.86 -8.84 -2.29
C THR A 28 -27.60 -8.04 -2.53
N GLU A 29 -26.85 -7.73 -1.47
CA GLU A 29 -25.57 -7.04 -1.62
C GLU A 29 -24.61 -7.91 -2.44
N PRO A 30 -23.74 -7.33 -3.29
CA PRO A 30 -22.72 -8.11 -3.98
C PRO A 30 -21.86 -8.96 -3.02
N THR A 31 -21.50 -8.42 -1.86
CA THR A 31 -20.75 -9.15 -0.82
C THR A 31 -21.56 -10.21 -0.07
N GLU A 32 -22.89 -10.28 -0.24
CA GLU A 32 -23.68 -11.45 0.20
C GLU A 32 -23.46 -12.67 -0.73
N LEU A 33 -22.79 -12.47 -1.88
CA LEU A 33 -22.35 -13.54 -2.79
C LEU A 33 -20.92 -14.03 -2.50
N ASP A 34 -20.19 -13.34 -1.62
CA ASP A 34 -18.82 -13.68 -1.23
C ASP A 34 -18.80 -15.05 -0.56
N GLN A 35 -18.04 -15.98 -1.15
CA GLN A 35 -17.84 -17.31 -0.59
C GLN A 35 -16.35 -17.60 -0.48
N ILE A 36 -15.97 -18.17 0.67
CA ILE A 36 -14.58 -18.50 1.00
C ILE A 36 -14.53 -19.96 1.44
N THR A 37 -13.73 -20.76 0.74
CA THR A 37 -13.41 -22.16 1.10
C THR A 37 -11.91 -22.27 1.32
N THR A 38 -11.48 -22.99 2.36
CA THR A 38 -10.06 -23.34 2.54
C THR A 38 -9.86 -24.79 2.13
N LEU A 39 -8.95 -25.05 1.21
CA LEU A 39 -8.60 -26.40 0.77
C LEU A 39 -7.82 -27.15 1.87
N PRO A 40 -7.74 -28.50 1.83
CA PRO A 40 -7.01 -29.28 2.84
C PRO A 40 -5.52 -28.95 2.98
N ASN A 41 -4.92 -28.29 1.98
CA ASN A 41 -3.52 -27.83 2.01
C ASN A 41 -3.36 -26.37 2.47
N GLY A 42 -4.42 -25.72 2.96
CA GLY A 42 -4.38 -24.35 3.48
C GLY A 42 -4.62 -23.24 2.46
N LEU A 43 -4.69 -23.54 1.15
CA LEU A 43 -5.04 -22.54 0.14
C LEU A 43 -6.46 -22.01 0.39
N ARG A 44 -6.59 -20.69 0.48
CA ARG A 44 -7.89 -19.99 0.53
C ARG A 44 -8.40 -19.73 -0.88
N VAL A 45 -9.65 -20.10 -1.15
CA VAL A 45 -10.36 -19.86 -2.41
C VAL A 45 -11.50 -18.90 -2.12
N ALA A 46 -11.46 -17.71 -2.70
CA ALA A 46 -12.47 -16.68 -2.54
C ALA A 46 -13.19 -16.42 -3.86
N SER A 47 -14.51 -16.20 -3.84
CA SER A 47 -15.23 -15.79 -5.05
C SER A 47 -16.41 -14.86 -4.75
N GLU A 48 -16.52 -13.78 -5.53
CA GLU A 48 -17.73 -12.95 -5.62
C GLU A 48 -18.45 -13.29 -6.94
N ALA A 49 -19.66 -13.84 -6.88
CA ALA A 49 -20.34 -14.42 -8.04
C ALA A 49 -21.16 -13.39 -8.88
N LEU A 50 -20.61 -12.18 -9.12
CA LEU A 50 -21.28 -11.11 -9.87
C LEU A 50 -21.31 -11.37 -11.40
N PRO A 51 -22.49 -11.54 -12.03
CA PRO A 51 -22.60 -11.77 -13.47
C PRO A 51 -21.99 -10.64 -14.31
N GLY A 52 -21.22 -11.01 -15.33
CA GLY A 52 -20.60 -10.07 -16.28
C GLY A 52 -20.13 -10.77 -17.55
N SER A 53 -19.67 -10.00 -18.55
CA SER A 53 -19.14 -10.54 -19.81
C SER A 53 -17.69 -11.05 -19.71
N PHE A 54 -17.02 -10.73 -18.61
CA PHE A 54 -15.64 -11.06 -18.28
C PHE A 54 -15.54 -11.39 -16.79
N ALA A 55 -14.49 -12.12 -16.42
CA ALA A 55 -14.17 -12.53 -15.06
C ALA A 55 -12.80 -12.00 -14.64
N GLY A 56 -12.66 -11.70 -13.36
CA GLY A 56 -11.36 -11.50 -12.71
C GLY A 56 -10.87 -12.82 -12.11
N VAL A 57 -9.59 -13.13 -12.27
CA VAL A 57 -8.92 -14.27 -11.62
C VAL A 57 -7.59 -13.76 -11.07
N GLY A 58 -7.27 -14.05 -9.80
CA GLY A 58 -5.99 -13.63 -9.24
C GLY A 58 -5.51 -14.46 -8.06
N VAL A 59 -4.19 -14.56 -7.91
CA VAL A 59 -3.51 -15.22 -6.79
C VAL A 59 -2.71 -14.20 -6.01
N TYR A 60 -2.98 -14.15 -4.71
CA TYR A 60 -2.40 -13.21 -3.75
C TYR A 60 -1.53 -14.01 -2.78
N VAL A 61 -0.22 -13.97 -3.01
CA VAL A 61 0.77 -14.58 -2.12
C VAL A 61 1.16 -13.55 -1.08
N GLU A 62 1.09 -13.90 0.21
CA GLU A 62 1.57 -13.05 1.32
C GLU A 62 3.11 -12.94 1.23
N ALA A 63 3.63 -12.05 0.40
CA ALA A 63 5.06 -11.96 0.08
C ALA A 63 5.39 -10.54 -0.36
N GLY A 64 6.65 -10.15 -0.32
CA GLY A 64 7.05 -8.77 -0.64
C GLY A 64 8.21 -8.27 0.20
N SER A 65 8.61 -7.02 -0.04
CA SER A 65 9.83 -6.47 0.56
C SER A 65 9.80 -6.46 2.09
N ARG A 66 8.62 -6.37 2.72
CA ARG A 66 8.45 -6.44 4.19
C ARG A 66 9.07 -7.71 4.79
N PHE A 67 8.91 -8.84 4.09
CA PHE A 67 9.36 -10.14 4.55
C PHE A 67 10.80 -10.48 4.12
N GLU A 68 11.50 -9.57 3.43
CA GLU A 68 12.87 -9.84 3.02
C GLU A 68 13.85 -9.74 4.19
N THR A 69 14.64 -10.79 4.41
CA THR A 69 15.86 -10.72 5.22
C THR A 69 16.97 -9.95 4.46
N PRO A 70 18.06 -9.52 5.11
CA PRO A 70 19.18 -8.85 4.41
C PRO A 70 19.74 -9.65 3.23
N SER A 71 19.73 -10.99 3.29
CA SER A 71 20.14 -11.87 2.19
C SER A 71 19.14 -11.96 1.04
N LEU A 72 17.85 -11.76 1.31
CA LEU A 72 16.76 -11.75 0.32
C LEU A 72 16.40 -10.34 -0.14
N ARG A 73 17.14 -9.31 0.28
CA ARG A 73 16.84 -7.91 -0.01
C ARG A 73 16.83 -7.64 -1.52
N GLY A 74 15.71 -7.12 -2.02
CA GLY A 74 15.43 -6.81 -3.42
C GLY A 74 14.91 -7.97 -4.28
N VAL A 75 14.69 -9.16 -3.72
CA VAL A 75 14.29 -10.35 -4.49
C VAL A 75 12.82 -10.32 -4.89
N SER A 76 11.92 -9.70 -4.11
CA SER A 76 10.51 -9.52 -4.51
C SER A 76 10.39 -8.71 -5.80
N HIS A 77 11.27 -7.72 -5.98
CA HIS A 77 11.37 -6.86 -7.17
C HIS A 77 11.99 -7.55 -8.39
N ILE A 78 12.59 -8.74 -8.22
CA ILE A 78 13.07 -9.57 -9.34
C ILE A 78 12.07 -10.71 -9.61
N MET A 79 11.38 -11.19 -8.58
CA MET A 79 10.40 -12.27 -8.67
C MET A 79 9.12 -11.87 -9.44
N ASP A 80 8.68 -10.60 -9.36
CA ASP A 80 7.56 -10.11 -10.18
C ASP A 80 7.91 -10.04 -11.68
N ARG A 81 9.12 -9.56 -12.03
CA ARG A 81 9.65 -9.52 -13.40
C ARG A 81 9.95 -10.91 -13.99
N LEU A 82 10.10 -11.93 -13.15
CA LEU A 82 10.20 -13.34 -13.55
C LEU A 82 8.84 -14.02 -13.74
N ALA A 83 7.72 -13.34 -13.50
CA ALA A 83 6.40 -13.87 -13.82
C ALA A 83 6.25 -14.10 -15.33
N PHE A 84 5.56 -15.17 -15.71
CA PHE A 84 5.25 -15.55 -17.10
C PHE A 84 6.49 -15.82 -17.99
N LYS A 85 7.68 -15.98 -17.39
CA LYS A 85 8.87 -16.57 -18.02
C LYS A 85 8.74 -18.11 -18.11
N SER A 86 9.79 -18.84 -18.49
CA SER A 86 9.70 -20.27 -18.80
C SER A 86 9.35 -21.15 -17.59
N THR A 87 8.64 -22.24 -17.88
CA THR A 87 8.15 -23.24 -16.92
C THR A 87 8.63 -24.64 -17.31
N SER A 88 8.35 -25.63 -16.47
CA SER A 88 8.60 -27.04 -16.81
C SER A 88 7.90 -27.51 -18.10
N SER A 89 6.79 -26.85 -18.47
CA SER A 89 5.87 -27.29 -19.51
C SER A 89 5.91 -26.41 -20.76
N HIS A 90 6.33 -25.14 -20.64
CA HIS A 90 6.35 -24.16 -21.72
C HIS A 90 7.63 -23.32 -21.71
N THR A 91 8.14 -23.02 -22.91
CA THR A 91 9.19 -22.00 -23.10
C THR A 91 8.65 -20.61 -22.77
N ALA A 92 9.53 -19.63 -22.53
CA ALA A 92 9.13 -18.25 -22.27
C ALA A 92 8.27 -17.68 -23.43
N ASP A 93 8.64 -17.96 -24.68
CA ASP A 93 7.86 -17.53 -25.86
C ASP A 93 6.46 -18.16 -25.88
N ALA A 94 6.33 -19.45 -25.54
CA ALA A 94 5.04 -20.14 -25.49
C ALA A 94 4.16 -19.67 -24.31
N MET A 95 4.77 -19.31 -23.18
CA MET A 95 4.06 -18.66 -22.07
C MET A 95 3.53 -17.27 -22.48
N LEU A 96 4.34 -16.48 -23.19
CA LEU A 96 3.92 -15.18 -23.71
C LEU A 96 2.79 -15.32 -24.74
N GLU A 97 2.90 -16.26 -25.68
CA GLU A 97 1.83 -16.55 -26.66
C GLU A 97 0.51 -16.94 -25.97
N ARG A 98 0.56 -17.69 -24.87
CA ARG A 98 -0.65 -18.00 -24.07
C ARG A 98 -1.21 -16.76 -23.36
N VAL A 99 -0.38 -15.87 -22.84
CA VAL A 99 -0.82 -14.59 -22.26
C VAL A 99 -1.52 -13.71 -23.32
N GLU A 100 -0.94 -13.60 -24.52
CA GLU A 100 -1.52 -12.85 -25.64
C GLU A 100 -2.85 -13.46 -26.11
N ASN A 101 -2.93 -14.78 -26.25
CA ASN A 101 -4.15 -15.49 -26.64
C ASN A 101 -5.31 -15.35 -25.63
N LEU A 102 -5.00 -15.10 -24.35
CA LEU A 102 -5.99 -14.78 -23.32
C LEU A 102 -6.42 -13.29 -23.32
N GLY A 103 -5.88 -12.48 -24.22
CA GLY A 103 -6.20 -11.06 -24.39
C GLY A 103 -5.20 -10.09 -23.74
N GLY A 104 -4.06 -10.60 -23.24
CA GLY A 104 -2.94 -9.77 -22.74
C GLY A 104 -3.18 -8.98 -21.46
N ASN A 105 -4.38 -9.01 -20.87
CA ASN A 105 -4.70 -8.33 -19.61
C ASN A 105 -4.39 -9.24 -18.41
N ILE A 106 -3.11 -9.61 -18.30
CA ILE A 106 -2.53 -10.44 -17.24
C ILE A 106 -1.28 -9.74 -16.72
N GLN A 107 -1.15 -9.60 -15.41
CA GLN A 107 -0.04 -8.88 -14.77
C GLN A 107 0.45 -9.57 -13.50
N CYS A 108 1.70 -9.29 -13.13
CA CYS A 108 2.25 -9.57 -11.82
C CYS A 108 2.77 -8.26 -11.20
N ALA A 109 2.53 -8.06 -9.90
CA ALA A 109 3.05 -6.92 -9.16
C ALA A 109 3.54 -7.32 -7.77
N SER A 110 4.71 -6.81 -7.37
CA SER A 110 5.18 -6.85 -6.00
C SER A 110 4.68 -5.64 -5.18
N SER A 111 4.47 -5.85 -3.90
CA SER A 111 4.23 -4.81 -2.91
C SER A 111 5.08 -5.09 -1.66
N ARG A 112 4.87 -4.33 -0.59
CA ARG A 112 5.49 -4.61 0.72
C ARG A 112 4.97 -5.92 1.31
N GLU A 113 3.67 -6.18 1.22
CA GLU A 113 2.98 -7.28 1.93
C GLU A 113 2.31 -8.32 1.04
N SER A 114 2.15 -8.06 -0.26
CA SER A 114 1.59 -9.04 -1.20
C SER A 114 2.36 -9.08 -2.53
N MET A 115 2.49 -10.28 -3.07
CA MET A 115 2.81 -10.53 -4.48
C MET A 115 1.54 -10.99 -5.17
N MET A 116 1.17 -10.31 -6.27
CA MET A 116 -0.16 -10.39 -6.85
C MET A 116 -0.06 -10.77 -8.31
N TYR A 117 -0.62 -11.91 -8.69
CA TYR A 117 -0.78 -12.35 -10.07
C TYR A 117 -2.26 -12.19 -10.44
N GLN A 118 -2.60 -11.36 -11.42
CA GLN A 118 -3.99 -10.99 -11.70
C GLN A 118 -4.28 -11.00 -13.19
N ALA A 119 -5.51 -11.36 -13.56
CA ALA A 119 -5.99 -11.39 -14.94
C ALA A 119 -7.45 -10.94 -15.03
N ALA A 120 -7.77 -10.16 -16.07
CA ALA A 120 -9.14 -9.99 -16.56
C ALA A 120 -9.31 -10.80 -17.85
N THR A 121 -10.23 -11.76 -17.86
CA THR A 121 -10.35 -12.78 -18.92
C THR A 121 -11.81 -12.99 -19.32
N PHE A 122 -12.06 -13.60 -20.48
CA PHE A 122 -13.40 -14.00 -20.87
C PHE A 122 -13.88 -15.20 -20.04
N ASN A 123 -15.19 -15.27 -19.75
CA ASN A 123 -15.76 -16.29 -18.85
C ASN A 123 -15.44 -17.74 -19.27
N ASN A 124 -15.33 -18.01 -20.57
CA ASN A 124 -14.97 -19.33 -21.13
C ASN A 124 -13.47 -19.65 -21.01
N ALA A 125 -12.62 -18.63 -20.85
CA ALA A 125 -11.17 -18.74 -20.75
C ALA A 125 -10.66 -18.78 -19.28
N VAL A 126 -11.56 -18.71 -18.29
CA VAL A 126 -11.23 -18.83 -16.86
C VAL A 126 -10.41 -20.09 -16.53
N PRO A 127 -10.73 -21.30 -17.02
CA PRO A 127 -9.92 -22.50 -16.71
C PRO A 127 -8.47 -22.40 -17.23
N GLU A 128 -8.28 -21.90 -18.45
CA GLU A 128 -6.95 -21.69 -19.05
C GLU A 128 -6.17 -20.59 -18.32
N THR A 129 -6.88 -19.54 -17.87
CA THR A 129 -6.30 -18.47 -17.07
C THR A 129 -5.81 -18.99 -15.71
N VAL A 130 -6.61 -19.79 -15.00
CA VAL A 130 -6.16 -20.44 -13.74
C VAL A 130 -4.99 -21.37 -14.01
N SER A 131 -5.01 -22.15 -15.10
CA SER A 131 -3.90 -23.01 -15.49
C SER A 131 -2.60 -22.22 -15.68
N LEU A 132 -2.64 -21.11 -16.42
CA LEU A 132 -1.49 -20.26 -16.68
C LEU A 132 -0.95 -19.61 -15.41
N LEU A 133 -1.83 -19.06 -14.55
CA LEU A 133 -1.43 -18.51 -13.26
C LEU A 133 -0.80 -19.57 -12.35
N ALA A 134 -1.40 -20.76 -12.27
CA ALA A 134 -0.86 -21.87 -11.49
C ALA A 134 0.53 -22.29 -11.99
N GLU A 135 0.74 -22.37 -13.29
CA GLU A 135 2.00 -22.81 -13.88
C GLU A 135 3.17 -21.86 -13.56
N THR A 136 2.99 -20.55 -13.78
CA THR A 136 4.02 -19.55 -13.46
C THR A 136 4.28 -19.41 -11.96
N ILE A 137 3.25 -19.63 -11.12
CA ILE A 137 3.38 -19.55 -9.66
C ILE A 137 4.07 -20.79 -9.11
N ARG A 138 3.71 -21.99 -9.58
CA ARG A 138 4.16 -23.26 -9.02
C ARG A 138 5.48 -23.75 -9.61
N ASP A 139 5.63 -23.76 -10.93
CA ASP A 139 6.69 -24.50 -11.64
C ASP A 139 7.46 -23.69 -12.72
N PRO A 140 7.95 -22.47 -12.43
CA PRO A 140 8.87 -21.74 -13.29
C PRO A 140 10.31 -22.30 -13.18
N ASN A 141 11.03 -22.37 -14.30
CA ASN A 141 12.40 -22.90 -14.34
C ASN A 141 13.42 -22.01 -13.60
N ILE A 142 13.19 -20.69 -13.70
CA ILE A 142 14.05 -19.62 -13.17
C ILE A 142 15.50 -19.90 -13.59
N THR A 143 15.78 -19.80 -14.88
CA THR A 143 17.14 -20.02 -15.41
C THR A 143 18.09 -18.91 -14.98
N GLU A 144 19.39 -19.17 -15.03
CA GLU A 144 20.39 -18.13 -14.71
C GLU A 144 20.33 -16.96 -15.71
N ASP A 145 20.03 -17.27 -16.98
CA ASP A 145 19.90 -16.27 -18.05
C ASP A 145 18.66 -15.38 -17.87
N GLU A 146 17.48 -15.96 -17.55
CA GLU A 146 16.27 -15.17 -17.27
C GLU A 146 16.46 -14.25 -16.06
N VAL A 147 17.14 -14.72 -15.00
CA VAL A 147 17.48 -13.90 -13.84
C VAL A 147 18.45 -12.78 -14.24
N ALA A 148 19.50 -13.07 -15.01
CA ALA A 148 20.44 -12.06 -15.48
C ALA A 148 19.75 -10.98 -16.33
N GLU A 149 18.85 -11.37 -17.24
CA GLU A 149 18.03 -10.45 -18.04
C GLU A 149 17.19 -9.52 -17.14
N GLN A 150 16.51 -10.07 -16.12
CA GLN A 150 15.68 -9.24 -15.23
C GLN A 150 16.51 -8.34 -14.31
N ILE A 151 17.74 -8.73 -13.96
CA ILE A 151 18.68 -7.86 -13.22
C ILE A 151 19.13 -6.67 -14.07
N GLU A 152 19.39 -6.86 -15.37
CA GLU A 152 19.70 -5.74 -16.27
C GLU A 152 18.48 -4.82 -16.47
N THR A 153 17.29 -5.37 -16.72
CA THR A 153 16.04 -4.59 -16.84
C THR A 153 15.76 -3.79 -15.57
N ALA A 154 15.83 -4.43 -14.39
CA ALA A 154 15.65 -3.76 -13.12
C ALA A 154 16.67 -2.63 -12.90
N ARG A 155 17.93 -2.78 -13.34
CA ARG A 155 18.95 -1.72 -13.23
C ARG A 155 18.55 -0.44 -13.99
N TYR A 156 18.06 -0.57 -15.21
CA TYR A 156 17.62 0.60 -16.00
C TYR A 156 16.42 1.29 -15.35
N GLU A 157 15.44 0.51 -14.90
CA GLU A 157 14.24 1.01 -14.24
C GLU A 157 14.54 1.71 -12.91
N ILE A 158 15.40 1.09 -12.08
CA ILE A 158 15.89 1.69 -10.82
C ILE A 158 16.56 3.04 -11.14
N ALA A 159 17.46 3.09 -12.12
CA ALA A 159 18.11 4.34 -12.52
C ALA A 159 17.12 5.42 -13.01
N GLU A 160 16.06 5.03 -13.72
CA GLU A 160 14.99 5.96 -14.14
C GLU A 160 14.16 6.48 -12.97
N ILE A 161 13.80 5.62 -12.01
CA ILE A 161 13.06 6.01 -10.79
C ILE A 161 13.89 6.92 -9.90
N TRP A 162 15.17 6.61 -9.67
CA TRP A 162 16.09 7.47 -8.92
C TRP A 162 16.33 8.84 -9.58
N GLY A 163 16.10 8.94 -10.90
CA GLY A 163 16.12 10.21 -11.64
C GLY A 163 14.89 11.10 -11.45
N LYS A 164 13.82 10.60 -10.82
CA LYS A 164 12.52 11.26 -10.69
C LYS A 164 12.12 11.42 -9.21
N PRO A 165 12.34 12.59 -8.59
CA PRO A 165 12.05 12.85 -7.19
C PRO A 165 10.64 12.41 -6.75
N GLU A 166 9.65 12.66 -7.60
CA GLU A 166 8.24 12.31 -7.39
C GLU A 166 7.96 10.80 -7.28
N LEU A 167 8.85 9.95 -7.80
CA LEU A 167 8.76 8.49 -7.70
C LEU A 167 9.60 7.93 -6.54
N ILE A 168 10.82 8.43 -6.34
CA ILE A 168 11.74 7.89 -5.32
C ILE A 168 11.48 8.42 -3.91
N LEU A 169 11.01 9.65 -3.74
CA LEU A 169 10.78 10.22 -2.40
C LEU A 169 9.67 9.49 -1.60
N PRO A 170 8.52 9.10 -2.18
CA PRO A 170 7.54 8.26 -1.49
C PRO A 170 8.12 6.94 -0.93
N GLU A 171 9.07 6.34 -1.64
CA GLU A 171 9.76 5.13 -1.19
C GLU A 171 10.68 5.45 -0.01
N LEU A 172 11.50 6.50 -0.12
CA LEU A 172 12.40 6.95 0.93
C LEU A 172 11.68 7.39 2.23
N VAL A 173 10.40 7.80 2.18
CA VAL A 173 9.62 8.04 3.41
C VAL A 173 9.47 6.77 4.23
N HIS A 174 9.30 5.61 3.59
CA HIS A 174 9.23 4.32 4.31
C HIS A 174 10.60 3.95 4.89
N THR A 175 11.67 4.08 4.10
CA THR A 175 13.06 3.87 4.57
C THR A 175 13.41 4.78 5.74
N ALA A 176 13.00 6.05 5.71
CA ALA A 176 13.22 7.00 6.81
C ALA A 176 12.40 6.66 8.06
N ALA A 177 11.12 6.28 7.89
CA ALA A 177 10.21 5.99 8.98
C ALA A 177 10.57 4.70 9.75
N PHE A 178 10.83 3.61 9.03
CA PHE A 178 11.00 2.27 9.59
C PHE A 178 12.46 1.77 9.54
N LYS A 179 13.37 2.45 8.82
CA LYS A 179 14.80 2.09 8.72
C LYS A 179 14.97 0.63 8.24
N ASP A 180 16.00 -0.08 8.70
CA ASP A 180 16.29 -1.47 8.33
C ASP A 180 15.33 -2.51 8.94
N ASN A 181 14.05 -2.18 9.18
CA ASN A 181 13.03 -3.15 9.65
C ASN A 181 11.76 -3.17 8.79
N THR A 182 11.29 -4.38 8.48
CA THR A 182 9.99 -4.70 7.88
C THR A 182 9.55 -3.73 6.77
N LEU A 183 8.59 -2.83 7.04
CA LEU A 183 8.05 -1.86 6.08
C LEU A 183 9.08 -0.85 5.52
N GLY A 184 10.21 -0.67 6.21
CA GLY A 184 11.35 0.15 5.76
C GLY A 184 12.31 -0.56 4.82
N ASN A 185 12.16 -1.88 4.64
CA ASN A 185 12.85 -2.61 3.57
C ASN A 185 12.44 -1.99 2.21
N PRO A 186 13.42 -1.61 1.37
CA PRO A 186 13.12 -1.05 0.05
C PRO A 186 12.24 -1.95 -0.81
N LEU A 187 11.18 -1.38 -1.39
CA LEU A 187 10.31 -2.03 -2.38
C LEU A 187 11.06 -2.25 -3.70
N LEU A 188 11.90 -1.30 -4.08
CA LEU A 188 12.82 -1.40 -5.21
C LEU A 188 14.11 -2.06 -4.74
N CYS A 189 14.68 -2.97 -5.54
CA CYS A 189 15.98 -3.56 -5.20
C CYS A 189 17.06 -2.46 -5.07
N PRO A 190 17.85 -2.41 -3.98
CA PRO A 190 18.99 -1.50 -3.91
C PRO A 190 19.99 -1.77 -5.04
N GLU A 191 20.59 -0.71 -5.59
CA GLU A 191 21.51 -0.84 -6.74
C GLU A 191 22.72 -1.72 -6.39
N GLU A 192 23.24 -1.59 -5.18
CA GLU A 192 24.36 -2.39 -4.66
C GLU A 192 24.02 -3.88 -4.52
N ARG A 193 22.74 -4.23 -4.45
CA ARG A 193 22.24 -5.61 -4.27
C ARG A 193 21.97 -6.34 -5.60
N LEU A 194 21.78 -5.62 -6.70
CA LEU A 194 21.51 -6.21 -8.02
C LEU A 194 22.57 -7.24 -8.44
N GLY A 195 23.85 -6.97 -8.18
CA GLY A 195 24.95 -7.90 -8.52
C GLY A 195 25.06 -9.13 -7.60
N GLU A 196 24.32 -9.17 -6.50
CA GLU A 196 24.35 -10.26 -5.52
C GLU A 196 23.14 -11.21 -5.65
N ILE A 197 22.07 -10.79 -6.32
CA ILE A 197 20.90 -11.63 -6.58
C ILE A 197 21.23 -12.64 -7.69
N LYS A 198 21.01 -13.91 -7.40
CA LYS A 198 21.22 -15.05 -8.30
C LYS A 198 20.03 -15.99 -8.25
N ARG A 199 19.94 -16.92 -9.21
CA ARG A 199 18.97 -18.04 -9.26
C ARG A 199 18.70 -18.65 -7.88
N ASP A 200 19.73 -19.10 -7.17
CA ASP A 200 19.60 -19.72 -5.84
C ASP A 200 18.95 -18.81 -4.78
N THR A 201 19.10 -17.49 -4.92
CA THR A 201 18.49 -16.51 -4.00
C THR A 201 17.00 -16.35 -4.29
N VAL A 202 16.62 -16.34 -5.57
CA VAL A 202 15.21 -16.34 -6.02
C VAL A 202 14.51 -17.64 -5.61
N LEU A 203 15.19 -18.79 -5.77
CA LEU A 203 14.65 -20.08 -5.35
C LEU A 203 14.41 -20.14 -3.83
N LYS A 204 15.33 -19.63 -3.01
CA LYS A 204 15.15 -19.54 -1.54
C LYS A 204 14.01 -18.62 -1.12
N TYR A 205 13.81 -17.51 -1.83
CA TYR A 205 12.65 -16.63 -1.63
C TYR A 205 11.34 -17.37 -1.92
N ARG A 206 11.30 -18.14 -3.01
CA ARG A 206 10.12 -18.98 -3.35
C ARG A 206 9.88 -20.08 -2.32
N GLU A 207 10.92 -20.82 -1.93
CA GLU A 207 10.85 -21.88 -0.92
C GLU A 207 10.25 -21.35 0.40
N ALA A 208 10.65 -20.14 0.83
CA ALA A 208 10.13 -19.54 2.05
C ALA A 208 8.68 -19.04 1.93
N PHE A 209 8.28 -18.49 0.78
CA PHE A 209 7.05 -17.68 0.70
C PHE A 209 5.93 -18.27 -0.17
N TYR A 210 6.23 -19.12 -1.15
CA TYR A 210 5.25 -19.70 -2.10
C TYR A 210 4.63 -21.00 -1.55
N GLN A 211 4.08 -20.90 -0.34
CA GLN A 211 3.40 -22.00 0.36
C GLN A 211 1.88 -21.84 0.23
N PRO A 212 1.10 -22.93 0.07
CA PRO A 212 -0.35 -22.83 -0.20
C PRO A 212 -1.12 -22.12 0.93
N GLU A 213 -0.75 -22.33 2.19
CA GLU A 213 -1.31 -21.62 3.35
C GLU A 213 -1.15 -20.07 3.28
N ARG A 214 -0.17 -19.58 2.53
CA ARG A 214 0.14 -18.15 2.35
C ARG A 214 -0.48 -17.56 1.08
N MET A 215 -1.35 -18.32 0.39
CA MET A 215 -2.00 -17.92 -0.84
C MET A 215 -3.52 -17.75 -0.68
N VAL A 216 -4.07 -16.77 -1.41
CA VAL A 216 -5.49 -16.67 -1.72
C VAL A 216 -5.66 -16.70 -3.23
N LEU A 217 -6.43 -17.65 -3.75
CA LEU A 217 -6.91 -17.65 -5.13
C LEU A 217 -8.31 -17.02 -5.14
N ALA A 218 -8.41 -15.81 -5.66
CA ALA A 218 -9.65 -15.04 -5.73
C ALA A 218 -10.24 -15.05 -7.15
N PHE A 219 -11.56 -15.00 -7.21
CA PHE A 219 -12.33 -14.93 -8.45
C PHE A 219 -13.42 -13.86 -8.34
N ALA A 220 -13.63 -13.10 -9.40
CA ALA A 220 -14.68 -12.09 -9.47
C ALA A 220 -15.52 -12.33 -10.74
N GLY A 221 -16.80 -12.66 -10.55
CA GLY A 221 -17.74 -13.11 -11.59
C GLY A 221 -17.67 -14.60 -11.94
N VAL A 222 -17.20 -15.45 -11.03
CA VAL A 222 -17.17 -16.92 -11.21
C VAL A 222 -17.95 -17.61 -10.09
N ASP A 223 -18.69 -18.67 -10.45
CA ASP A 223 -19.38 -19.53 -9.47
C ASP A 223 -18.40 -20.17 -8.48
N HIS A 224 -18.74 -20.18 -7.19
CA HIS A 224 -17.86 -20.70 -6.15
C HIS A 224 -17.53 -22.20 -6.33
N GLY A 225 -18.51 -22.99 -6.80
CA GLY A 225 -18.29 -24.40 -7.10
C GLY A 225 -17.30 -24.61 -8.25
N VAL A 226 -17.34 -23.76 -9.29
CA VAL A 226 -16.33 -23.73 -10.36
C VAL A 226 -14.97 -23.30 -9.81
N ALA A 227 -14.92 -22.23 -9.02
CA ALA A 227 -13.70 -21.70 -8.41
C ALA A 227 -12.97 -22.76 -7.57
N VAL A 228 -13.68 -23.45 -6.67
CA VAL A 228 -13.13 -24.52 -5.82
C VAL A 228 -12.60 -25.69 -6.66
N ARG A 229 -13.34 -26.17 -7.67
CA ARG A 229 -12.86 -27.26 -8.55
C ARG A 229 -11.58 -26.88 -9.31
N LEU A 230 -11.48 -25.65 -9.80
CA LEU A 230 -10.26 -25.16 -10.47
C LEU A 230 -9.10 -25.04 -9.47
N ALA A 231 -9.36 -24.57 -8.25
CA ALA A 231 -8.36 -24.51 -7.19
C ALA A 231 -7.84 -25.90 -6.80
N GLU A 232 -8.74 -26.88 -6.61
CA GLU A 232 -8.38 -28.27 -6.35
C GLU A 232 -7.55 -28.87 -7.50
N GLN A 233 -7.96 -28.64 -8.76
CA GLN A 233 -7.27 -29.12 -9.96
C GLN A 233 -5.86 -28.54 -10.12
N PHE A 234 -5.69 -27.24 -9.88
CA PHE A 234 -4.46 -26.51 -10.24
C PHE A 234 -3.55 -26.15 -9.06
N PHE A 235 -4.01 -26.31 -7.81
CA PHE A 235 -3.23 -26.03 -6.61
C PHE A 235 -3.43 -27.06 -5.47
N GLY A 236 -4.41 -27.97 -5.55
CA GLY A 236 -4.79 -28.86 -4.45
C GLY A 236 -3.72 -29.88 -4.02
N ASP A 237 -2.78 -30.23 -4.91
CA ASP A 237 -1.65 -31.13 -4.65
C ASP A 237 -0.40 -30.40 -4.13
N MET A 238 -0.42 -29.07 -4.00
CA MET A 238 0.67 -28.34 -3.32
C MET A 238 0.80 -28.83 -1.87
N LYS A 239 2.03 -29.16 -1.48
CA LYS A 239 2.36 -29.58 -0.11
C LYS A 239 2.39 -28.35 0.78
N SER A 240 1.59 -28.36 1.84
CA SER A 240 1.75 -27.39 2.93
C SER A 240 3.03 -27.68 3.71
N THR A 241 3.71 -26.62 4.16
CA THR A 241 4.89 -26.75 5.03
C THR A 241 4.48 -26.63 6.51
N SER A 242 3.28 -26.08 6.79
CA SER A 242 2.66 -26.15 8.11
C SER A 242 2.32 -27.59 8.52
N LEU A 243 2.86 -28.03 9.66
CA LEU A 243 2.39 -29.25 10.33
C LEU A 243 0.94 -29.04 10.81
N PRO A 244 0.07 -30.07 10.76
CA PRO A 244 -1.33 -29.92 11.15
C PRO A 244 -1.45 -29.68 12.66
N GLY A 245 -1.64 -28.41 13.07
CA GLY A 245 -2.05 -28.05 14.43
C GLY A 245 -1.49 -26.75 14.99
N ALA A 246 -1.87 -25.57 14.45
CA ALA A 246 -1.83 -24.30 15.18
C ALA A 246 -2.58 -23.15 14.46
N ARG A 247 -3.89 -22.99 14.72
CA ARG A 247 -4.64 -21.70 14.83
C ARG A 247 -6.17 -21.92 14.82
N GLU A 248 -6.68 -22.66 15.81
CA GLU A 248 -8.06 -22.39 16.26
C GLU A 248 -8.04 -21.16 17.16
N VAL A 249 -8.45 -20.01 16.62
CA VAL A 249 -8.76 -18.82 17.43
C VAL A 249 -10.14 -19.02 18.05
N THR A 250 -10.20 -19.78 19.14
CA THR A 250 -11.38 -19.83 20.02
C THR A 250 -11.14 -18.88 21.19
N GLY A 251 -12.04 -17.91 21.34
CA GLY A 251 -11.92 -16.89 22.38
C GLY A 251 -12.50 -17.32 23.72
N SER A 252 -11.75 -17.12 24.80
CA SER A 252 -12.32 -16.79 26.12
C SER A 252 -11.31 -16.02 26.96
N GLU A 253 -11.80 -15.00 27.67
CA GLU A 253 -11.04 -14.18 28.61
C GLU A 253 -10.68 -14.96 29.89
N THR A 254 -9.53 -14.69 30.50
CA THR A 254 -9.40 -14.29 31.94
C THR A 254 -7.94 -14.06 32.35
N GLU A 255 -7.77 -13.32 33.46
CA GLU A 255 -6.53 -12.69 33.93
C GLU A 255 -5.58 -13.63 34.68
N SER A 256 -4.28 -13.30 34.75
CA SER A 256 -3.54 -13.07 36.01
C SER A 256 -2.06 -12.69 35.81
N ASP A 257 -1.53 -11.84 36.70
CA ASP A 257 -0.16 -11.34 36.70
C ASP A 257 0.89 -12.39 37.11
N THR A 258 2.16 -12.22 36.68
CA THR A 258 3.31 -12.16 37.62
C THR A 258 4.60 -11.60 36.98
N ASP A 259 5.39 -10.90 37.80
CA ASP A 259 6.70 -10.33 37.46
C ASP A 259 7.78 -11.35 37.08
N SER A 260 8.79 -10.90 36.30
CA SER A 260 10.21 -11.21 36.57
C SER A 260 11.18 -10.31 35.79
N ALA A 261 12.37 -10.11 36.35
CA ALA A 261 13.27 -9.00 36.01
C ALA A 261 14.42 -9.34 35.04
N SER A 262 14.85 -8.31 34.31
CA SER A 262 16.20 -7.99 33.80
C SER A 262 17.31 -9.07 33.73
N SER A 263 17.96 -9.14 32.56
CA SER A 263 19.42 -9.30 32.50
C SER A 263 20.04 -8.62 31.28
N SER A 264 20.89 -7.62 31.49
CA SER A 264 21.73 -6.99 30.47
C SER A 264 23.04 -7.75 30.26
N SER A 265 23.51 -7.87 29.02
CA SER A 265 24.89 -8.33 28.74
C SER A 265 25.53 -7.51 27.62
N SER A 266 26.47 -6.65 27.98
CA SER A 266 27.34 -5.90 27.08
C SER A 266 28.50 -6.77 26.60
N TYR A 267 28.92 -6.64 25.34
CA TYR A 267 30.21 -7.15 24.86
C TYR A 267 30.94 -6.10 24.01
N THR A 268 32.23 -5.97 24.26
CA THR A 268 33.13 -4.97 23.68
C THR A 268 34.28 -5.60 22.91
N SER A 269 34.84 -4.86 21.95
CA SER A 269 36.18 -5.05 21.33
C SER A 269 36.30 -6.25 20.35
N ALA A 270 37.25 -6.28 19.41
CA ALA A 270 38.35 -5.37 19.10
C ALA A 270 38.66 -5.32 17.58
N SER A 271 39.47 -4.36 17.15
CA SER A 271 39.96 -4.20 15.77
C SER A 271 41.23 -5.01 15.48
N SER A 272 41.38 -5.55 14.27
CA SER A 272 42.67 -5.98 13.71
C SER A 272 42.75 -5.73 12.20
N SER A 273 43.89 -5.21 11.73
CA SER A 273 44.11 -4.71 10.36
C SER A 273 45.08 -5.58 9.56
N SER A 274 44.85 -5.75 8.25
CA SER A 274 45.89 -6.21 7.29
C SER A 274 45.66 -5.67 5.86
N SER A 275 46.69 -4.99 5.33
CA SER A 275 46.92 -4.65 3.90
C SER A 275 47.27 -5.89 3.06
N ALA A 276 47.34 -5.97 1.71
CA ALA A 276 47.30 -5.04 0.56
C ALA A 276 47.12 -5.87 -0.76
N ALA A 277 46.90 -5.37 -1.98
CA ALA A 277 46.49 -4.03 -2.48
C ALA A 277 45.61 -4.10 -3.78
N PRO A 278 45.98 -3.76 -5.06
CA PRO A 278 44.99 -3.10 -5.93
C PRO A 278 44.75 -3.66 -7.35
N ARG A 279 43.56 -3.40 -7.92
CA ARG A 279 43.37 -3.29 -9.39
C ARG A 279 42.18 -2.39 -9.80
N ALA A 280 42.50 -1.39 -10.64
CA ALA A 280 41.66 -0.56 -11.52
C ALA A 280 40.23 -0.16 -11.08
N HIS A 281 40.07 1.10 -10.64
CA HIS A 281 38.78 1.79 -10.62
C HIS A 281 38.66 2.78 -11.79
N ILE A 282 37.60 2.65 -12.57
CA ILE A 282 36.97 3.75 -13.31
C ILE A 282 35.49 3.72 -12.88
N MET A 283 34.87 4.88 -12.63
CA MET A 283 33.57 5.08 -11.96
C MET A 283 33.55 5.02 -10.42
N SER A 284 34.39 5.84 -9.76
CA SER A 284 34.32 6.11 -8.31
C SER A 284 34.28 7.60 -7.97
N LYS A 285 33.21 8.31 -8.39
CA LYS A 285 33.00 9.75 -8.09
C LYS A 285 31.55 10.14 -7.73
N ILE A 286 30.82 9.29 -7.02
CA ILE A 286 29.61 9.69 -6.28
C ILE A 286 29.79 9.29 -4.81
N PRO A 287 30.05 10.22 -3.87
CA PRO A 287 30.54 9.87 -2.53
C PRO A 287 29.46 9.46 -1.51
N PHE A 288 28.16 9.51 -1.86
CA PHE A 288 27.07 9.56 -0.86
C PHE A 288 26.16 8.32 -0.75
N ILE A 289 26.30 7.30 -1.61
CA ILE A 289 25.49 6.05 -1.51
C ILE A 289 25.65 5.38 -0.12
N LYS A 290 26.71 5.68 0.63
CA LYS A 290 26.94 5.21 2.01
C LYS A 290 25.82 5.49 3.02
N ASN A 291 25.00 6.52 2.84
CA ASN A 291 23.87 6.82 3.75
C ASN A 291 22.53 6.23 3.29
N LEU A 292 22.50 5.64 2.08
CA LEU A 292 21.39 4.85 1.56
C LEU A 292 21.72 3.34 1.54
N SER A 293 22.97 2.99 1.80
CA SER A 293 23.45 1.62 1.97
C SER A 293 22.62 0.93 3.05
N THR A 294 21.76 0.02 2.63
CA THR A 294 21.15 -0.94 3.56
C THR A 294 22.29 -1.66 4.28
N SER A 295 22.14 -1.95 5.58
CA SER A 295 23.22 -2.51 6.40
C SER A 295 23.44 -4.02 6.17
N ALA A 296 23.36 -4.47 4.92
CA ALA A 296 23.54 -5.85 4.52
C ALA A 296 25.03 -6.28 4.57
N PRO A 297 25.38 -7.40 5.23
CA PRO A 297 26.75 -7.90 5.25
C PRO A 297 27.16 -8.48 3.89
N ARG A 298 28.26 -7.97 3.31
CA ARG A 298 28.83 -8.40 2.01
C ARG A 298 29.24 -9.87 1.91
N ASN A 299 29.28 -10.57 3.03
CA ASN A 299 29.42 -12.03 3.06
C ASN A 299 28.07 -12.62 3.44
N ALA A 300 27.34 -13.13 2.44
CA ALA A 300 26.19 -13.98 2.65
C ALA A 300 26.64 -15.34 3.23
N ALA A 301 26.96 -15.36 4.52
CA ALA A 301 26.95 -16.59 5.29
C ALA A 301 25.52 -17.12 5.25
N VAL A 302 25.29 -18.16 4.46
CA VAL A 302 23.96 -18.73 4.22
C VAL A 302 23.44 -19.30 5.55
N LEU A 303 22.57 -18.56 6.21
CA LEU A 303 21.72 -19.10 7.25
C LEU A 303 20.78 -20.09 6.57
N ASN A 304 21.08 -21.39 6.68
CA ASN A 304 20.31 -22.47 6.04
C ASN A 304 18.85 -22.52 6.47
N ASN A 305 18.49 -21.88 7.58
CA ASN A 305 17.10 -21.68 7.99
C ASN A 305 16.79 -20.18 7.92
N LEU A 306 15.98 -19.78 6.95
CA LEU A 306 15.14 -18.59 7.10
C LEU A 306 14.21 -18.87 8.30
N PRO A 307 14.11 -17.98 9.31
CA PRO A 307 13.21 -18.22 10.43
C PRO A 307 11.78 -18.41 9.93
N ALA A 308 11.10 -19.46 10.41
CA ALA A 308 9.70 -19.72 10.05
C ALA A 308 8.76 -18.53 10.39
N ASP A 309 9.20 -17.66 11.31
CA ASP A 309 8.50 -16.47 11.81
C ASP A 309 8.98 -15.14 11.20
N ILE A 310 9.58 -15.11 10.00
CA ILE A 310 9.83 -13.82 9.31
C ILE A 310 8.52 -13.03 9.10
N ALA A 311 7.39 -13.72 8.97
CA ALA A 311 6.06 -13.11 8.91
C ALA A 311 5.55 -12.52 10.24
N ALA A 312 6.22 -12.78 11.38
CA ALA A 312 5.73 -12.44 12.71
C ALA A 312 6.34 -11.16 13.33
N PHE A 313 7.33 -10.53 12.70
CA PHE A 313 7.94 -9.31 13.24
C PHE A 313 7.05 -8.08 13.00
N PRO A 314 6.61 -7.37 14.06
CA PRO A 314 5.80 -6.18 13.91
C PRO A 314 6.64 -4.99 13.42
N ALA A 315 6.02 -4.09 12.68
CA ALA A 315 6.69 -2.92 12.10
C ALA A 315 6.96 -1.85 13.16
N HIS A 316 8.24 -1.66 13.49
CA HIS A 316 8.65 -0.64 14.45
C HIS A 316 8.85 0.70 13.75
N TYR A 317 7.87 1.60 13.89
CA TYR A 317 7.99 2.98 13.41
C TYR A 317 8.95 3.78 14.30
N THR A 318 9.98 4.38 13.69
CA THR A 318 11.00 5.12 14.45
C THR A 318 10.99 6.62 14.22
N GLY A 319 10.33 7.09 13.17
CA GLY A 319 10.55 8.44 12.63
C GLY A 319 11.98 8.62 12.10
N GLY A 320 12.28 9.78 11.53
CA GLY A 320 13.63 10.07 11.05
C GLY A 320 13.70 11.07 9.90
N PHE A 321 14.92 11.23 9.38
CA PHE A 321 15.22 12.22 8.34
C PHE A 321 16.10 11.63 7.25
N LEU A 322 15.70 11.86 5.99
CA LEU A 322 16.55 11.65 4.83
C LEU A 322 16.56 12.90 3.96
N SER A 323 17.73 13.32 3.52
CA SER A 323 17.90 14.36 2.51
C SER A 323 18.62 13.77 1.31
N LEU A 324 18.02 13.89 0.13
CA LEU A 324 18.73 13.65 -1.12
C LEU A 324 19.60 14.86 -1.48
N PRO A 325 20.64 14.68 -2.33
CA PRO A 325 21.42 15.78 -2.88
C PRO A 325 20.53 16.79 -3.60
N ALA A 326 20.79 18.08 -3.39
CA ALA A 326 20.03 19.14 -4.02
C ALA A 326 20.13 19.08 -5.55
N GLN A 327 19.00 19.20 -6.23
CA GLN A 327 18.94 19.21 -7.69
C GLN A 327 19.68 20.46 -8.21
N PRO A 328 20.60 20.32 -9.19
CA PRO A 328 21.29 21.46 -9.79
C PRO A 328 20.28 22.34 -10.55
N PRO A 329 20.60 23.62 -10.81
CA PRO A 329 19.76 24.45 -11.66
C PRO A 329 19.73 23.91 -13.09
N SER A 330 18.54 23.83 -13.68
CA SER A 330 18.31 23.42 -15.07
C SER A 330 17.98 24.64 -15.93
N LEU A 331 18.45 24.64 -17.18
CA LEU A 331 18.16 25.69 -18.17
C LEU A 331 16.85 25.42 -18.94
N ASN A 332 16.39 24.16 -18.96
CA ASN A 332 15.28 23.73 -19.80
C ASN A 332 13.95 23.62 -19.03
N GLN A 333 14.01 23.40 -17.71
CA GLN A 333 12.85 23.18 -16.84
C GLN A 333 13.15 23.74 -15.44
N THR A 334 12.10 24.12 -14.71
CA THR A 334 12.23 24.52 -13.30
C THR A 334 12.30 23.27 -12.43
N ASN A 335 13.40 23.07 -11.73
CA ASN A 335 13.52 22.01 -10.72
C ASN A 335 12.85 22.48 -9.42
N PHE A 336 12.04 21.62 -8.80
CA PHE A 336 11.32 21.93 -7.57
C PHE A 336 12.01 21.33 -6.34
N THR A 337 11.85 22.00 -5.21
CA THR A 337 12.14 21.40 -3.90
C THR A 337 10.97 20.51 -3.51
N HIS A 338 11.24 19.25 -3.24
CA HIS A 338 10.23 18.28 -2.83
C HIS A 338 10.41 17.95 -1.34
N ILE A 339 9.32 17.91 -0.59
CA ILE A 339 9.32 17.63 0.85
C ILE A 339 8.14 16.74 1.22
N HIS A 340 8.40 15.74 2.04
CA HIS A 340 7.41 14.87 2.65
C HIS A 340 7.51 15.01 4.17
N LEU A 341 6.37 15.21 4.84
CA LEU A 341 6.21 15.14 6.29
C LEU A 341 5.20 14.06 6.60
N ALA A 342 5.60 13.03 7.35
CA ALA A 342 4.75 11.92 7.75
C ALA A 342 4.84 11.64 9.25
N PHE A 343 3.78 11.02 9.76
CA PHE A 343 3.69 10.42 11.08
C PHE A 343 3.27 8.96 10.94
N GLU A 344 3.39 8.18 12.02
CA GLU A 344 2.84 6.82 12.03
C GLU A 344 1.33 6.85 11.75
N GLY A 345 0.90 6.00 10.81
CA GLY A 345 -0.49 5.82 10.42
C GLY A 345 -1.14 4.61 11.10
N LEU A 346 -2.41 4.38 10.78
CA LEU A 346 -3.16 3.24 11.32
C LEU A 346 -2.99 1.98 10.46
N PRO A 347 -2.99 0.79 11.10
CA PRO A 347 -3.17 -0.49 10.42
C PRO A 347 -4.50 -0.52 9.67
N VAL A 348 -4.55 -1.27 8.56
CA VAL A 348 -5.77 -1.42 7.75
C VAL A 348 -6.95 -2.03 8.52
N GLY A 349 -6.67 -2.90 9.50
CA GLY A 349 -7.67 -3.51 10.39
C GLY A 349 -8.11 -2.66 11.59
N SER A 350 -7.67 -1.39 11.69
CA SER A 350 -8.10 -0.51 12.79
C SER A 350 -9.53 -0.01 12.60
N ASP A 351 -10.35 0.00 13.65
CA ASP A 351 -11.70 0.61 13.60
C ASP A 351 -11.69 2.09 13.18
N ASP A 352 -10.56 2.78 13.43
CA ASP A 352 -10.35 4.19 13.08
C ASP A 352 -9.87 4.41 11.63
N ILE A 353 -9.67 3.35 10.83
CA ILE A 353 -9.14 3.45 9.46
C ILE A 353 -9.99 4.36 8.57
N TYR A 354 -11.31 4.29 8.69
CA TYR A 354 -12.23 5.13 7.92
C TYR A 354 -12.18 6.61 8.33
N ALA A 355 -11.89 6.90 9.60
CA ALA A 355 -11.66 8.27 10.06
C ALA A 355 -10.36 8.83 9.45
N LEU A 356 -9.30 8.02 9.39
CA LEU A 356 -8.02 8.40 8.78
C LEU A 356 -8.12 8.59 7.26
N ALA A 357 -8.82 7.69 6.56
CA ALA A 357 -9.12 7.85 5.13
C ALA A 357 -9.98 9.10 4.85
N THR A 358 -10.94 9.41 5.74
CA THR A 358 -11.73 10.64 5.63
C THR A 358 -10.89 11.90 5.88
N LEU A 359 -9.92 11.86 6.81
CA LEU A 359 -8.95 12.95 7.01
C LEU A 359 -8.07 13.16 5.77
N GLN A 360 -7.57 12.08 5.16
CA GLN A 360 -6.81 12.14 3.91
C GLN A 360 -7.64 12.78 2.79
N THR A 361 -8.91 12.37 2.64
CA THR A 361 -9.83 12.93 1.63
C THR A 361 -10.17 14.41 1.91
N LEU A 362 -10.28 14.79 3.18
CA LEU A 362 -10.57 16.17 3.62
C LEU A 362 -9.39 17.12 3.36
N LEU A 363 -8.17 16.67 3.67
CA LEU A 363 -6.94 17.38 3.29
C LEU A 363 -6.81 17.46 1.77
N GLY A 364 -6.98 16.33 1.08
CA GLY A 364 -6.97 16.21 -0.37
C GLY A 364 -5.70 16.78 -0.99
N GLY A 365 -5.87 17.84 -1.79
CA GLY A 365 -4.78 18.51 -2.51
C GLY A 365 -4.62 18.04 -3.96
N GLY A 366 -3.40 18.18 -4.49
CA GLY A 366 -3.04 17.84 -5.87
C GLY A 366 -1.91 18.71 -6.41
N GLY A 367 -1.80 18.79 -7.74
CA GLY A 367 -0.99 19.78 -8.44
C GLY A 367 -1.73 21.12 -8.62
N SER A 368 -0.97 22.21 -8.65
CA SER A 368 -1.43 23.58 -8.94
C SER A 368 -2.09 23.63 -10.32
N PHE A 369 -1.44 23.00 -11.32
CA PHE A 369 -2.10 22.65 -12.57
C PHE A 369 -2.94 21.37 -12.42
N SER A 370 -4.27 21.51 -12.48
CA SER A 370 -5.20 20.40 -12.48
C SER A 370 -6.16 20.49 -13.65
N ALA A 371 -5.95 19.69 -14.70
CA ALA A 371 -6.90 19.53 -15.79
C ALA A 371 -8.08 18.65 -15.32
N GLY A 372 -9.32 19.12 -15.44
CA GLY A 372 -10.51 18.37 -15.06
C GLY A 372 -11.65 19.25 -14.54
N GLY A 373 -12.88 18.74 -14.64
CA GLY A 373 -14.11 19.43 -14.23
C GLY A 373 -14.39 19.42 -12.72
N PRO A 374 -15.60 19.88 -12.31
CA PRO A 374 -16.07 19.78 -10.93
C PRO A 374 -16.04 18.33 -10.42
N GLY A 375 -15.74 18.15 -9.12
CA GLY A 375 -15.69 16.84 -8.46
C GLY A 375 -14.29 16.40 -8.02
N LYS A 376 -13.23 16.86 -8.69
CA LYS A 376 -11.82 16.48 -8.45
C LYS A 376 -11.18 16.96 -7.12
N GLY A 377 -11.97 17.35 -6.11
CA GLY A 377 -11.44 17.76 -4.80
C GLY A 377 -10.89 19.19 -4.66
N MET A 378 -11.20 20.12 -5.58
CA MET A 378 -10.74 21.54 -5.50
C MET A 378 -11.15 22.29 -4.21
N TYR A 379 -12.12 21.77 -3.46
CA TYR A 379 -12.57 22.32 -2.17
C TYR A 379 -11.95 21.59 -0.97
N SER A 380 -10.90 20.79 -1.16
CA SER A 380 -10.13 20.18 -0.07
C SER A 380 -9.20 21.21 0.59
N ARG A 381 -8.74 20.97 1.83
CA ARG A 381 -7.96 21.95 2.59
C ARG A 381 -6.65 22.32 1.90
N LEU A 382 -5.86 21.34 1.44
CA LEU A 382 -4.58 21.61 0.78
C LEU A 382 -4.76 22.35 -0.55
N TYR A 383 -5.88 22.15 -1.25
CA TYR A 383 -6.18 22.96 -2.44
C TYR A 383 -6.54 24.41 -2.08
N THR A 384 -7.40 24.61 -1.08
CA THR A 384 -7.97 25.93 -0.74
C THR A 384 -7.08 26.81 0.13
N ASN A 385 -6.37 26.21 1.10
CA ASN A 385 -5.47 26.87 2.03
C ASN A 385 -4.03 26.94 1.51
N VAL A 386 -3.59 25.97 0.69
CA VAL A 386 -2.21 25.93 0.19
C VAL A 386 -2.12 26.37 -1.28
N LEU A 387 -2.59 25.55 -2.23
CA LEU A 387 -2.40 25.80 -3.67
C LEU A 387 -2.98 27.15 -4.13
N ASN A 388 -4.14 27.54 -3.63
CA ASN A 388 -4.77 28.82 -3.98
C ASN A 388 -4.12 30.05 -3.31
N GLN A 389 -3.32 29.88 -2.25
CA GLN A 389 -2.74 30.99 -1.46
C GLN A 389 -1.25 31.21 -1.74
N TYR A 390 -0.50 30.12 -1.98
CA TYR A 390 0.95 30.16 -2.13
C TYR A 390 1.34 29.81 -3.58
N GLY A 391 1.43 30.83 -4.44
CA GLY A 391 1.85 30.67 -5.84
C GLY A 391 3.29 30.17 -6.06
N TRP A 392 4.03 29.88 -4.99
CA TRP A 392 5.34 29.21 -5.00
C TRP A 392 5.26 27.70 -4.72
N VAL A 393 4.06 27.15 -4.52
CA VAL A 393 3.78 25.72 -4.36
C VAL A 393 3.24 25.16 -5.67
N GLU A 394 3.93 24.16 -6.22
CA GLU A 394 3.53 23.45 -7.45
C GLU A 394 2.63 22.26 -7.15
N SER A 395 2.87 21.54 -6.06
CA SER A 395 1.97 20.48 -5.59
C SER A 395 1.93 20.41 -4.07
N CYS A 396 0.79 20.00 -3.53
CA CYS A 396 0.60 19.74 -2.11
C CYS A 396 -0.57 18.76 -1.96
N VAL A 397 -0.30 17.55 -1.44
CA VAL A 397 -1.26 16.44 -1.39
C VAL A 397 -1.08 15.62 -0.12
N SER A 398 -2.18 15.15 0.47
CA SER A 398 -2.14 14.22 1.61
C SER A 398 -2.14 12.77 1.16
N PHE A 399 -1.32 11.95 1.80
CA PHE A 399 -1.23 10.51 1.58
C PHE A 399 -1.53 9.73 2.86
N ASN A 400 -2.07 8.53 2.68
CA ASN A 400 -2.28 7.54 3.73
C ASN A 400 -1.89 6.16 3.19
N HIS A 401 -0.82 5.57 3.74
CA HIS A 401 -0.42 4.20 3.46
C HIS A 401 -0.75 3.36 4.70
N SER A 402 -1.56 2.32 4.56
CA SER A 402 -1.94 1.44 5.67
C SER A 402 -1.55 0.01 5.34
N TYR A 403 -0.96 -0.66 6.32
CA TYR A 403 -0.43 -2.02 6.25
C TYR A 403 -1.09 -2.90 7.31
N THR A 404 -0.71 -4.17 7.41
CA THR A 404 -1.31 -5.13 8.36
C THR A 404 -1.28 -4.67 9.83
N ASP A 405 -0.22 -3.98 10.26
CA ASP A 405 0.05 -3.66 11.67
C ASP A 405 0.59 -2.24 11.95
N SER A 406 0.75 -1.40 10.93
CA SER A 406 1.17 0.00 11.04
C SER A 406 0.79 0.77 9.76
N GLY A 407 1.25 2.00 9.62
CA GLY A 407 1.00 2.82 8.43
C GLY A 407 1.83 4.10 8.41
N LEU A 408 1.58 4.96 7.43
CA LEU A 408 2.10 6.31 7.31
C LEU A 408 1.00 7.26 6.87
N PHE A 409 0.83 8.37 7.59
CA PHE A 409 -0.08 9.45 7.23
C PHE A 409 0.69 10.77 7.15
N GLY A 410 0.46 11.56 6.10
CA GLY A 410 1.26 12.76 5.90
C GLY A 410 0.81 13.67 4.77
N ILE A 411 1.71 14.61 4.46
CA ILE A 411 1.62 15.54 3.33
C ILE A 411 2.90 15.43 2.52
N SER A 412 2.77 15.37 1.20
CA SER A 412 3.84 15.57 0.22
C SER A 412 3.61 16.93 -0.45
N ALA A 413 4.67 17.71 -0.67
CA ALA A 413 4.60 18.97 -1.36
C ALA A 413 5.82 19.20 -2.25
N SER A 414 5.62 19.93 -3.36
CA SER A 414 6.67 20.42 -4.26
C SER A 414 6.56 21.94 -4.36
N CYS A 415 7.66 22.64 -4.14
CA CYS A 415 7.70 24.10 -4.10
C CYS A 415 8.93 24.67 -4.83
N LEU A 416 8.91 25.96 -5.12
CA LEU A 416 10.05 26.64 -5.73
C LEU A 416 11.31 26.59 -4.82
N PRO A 417 12.52 26.58 -5.40
CA PRO A 417 13.80 26.72 -4.68
C PRO A 417 13.79 27.82 -3.60
N GLY A 418 14.34 27.50 -2.43
CA GLY A 418 14.48 28.45 -1.31
C GLY A 418 13.26 28.54 -0.37
N HIS A 419 12.15 27.86 -0.67
CA HIS A 419 10.94 27.86 0.18
C HIS A 419 10.82 26.67 1.14
N THR A 420 11.85 25.82 1.28
CA THR A 420 11.82 24.57 2.09
C THR A 420 11.28 24.76 3.51
N SER A 421 11.77 25.77 4.22
CA SER A 421 11.38 26.07 5.61
C SER A 421 9.94 26.58 5.72
N ALA A 422 9.53 27.46 4.80
CA ALA A 422 8.17 27.98 4.72
C ALA A 422 7.16 26.88 4.35
N MET A 423 7.54 25.95 3.44
CA MET A 423 6.72 24.79 3.09
C MET A 423 6.51 23.88 4.31
N LEU A 424 7.57 23.60 5.07
CA LEU A 424 7.48 22.82 6.30
C LEU A 424 6.56 23.48 7.35
N ASP A 425 6.64 24.80 7.54
CA ASP A 425 5.71 25.54 8.40
C ASP A 425 4.25 25.40 7.94
N VAL A 426 3.99 25.54 6.64
CA VAL A 426 2.64 25.40 6.06
C VAL A 426 2.09 23.98 6.24
N MET A 427 2.92 22.95 6.05
CA MET A 427 2.52 21.54 6.29
C MET A 427 2.19 21.31 7.76
N CYS A 428 3.00 21.84 8.68
CA CYS A 428 2.73 21.75 10.12
C CYS A 428 1.47 22.52 10.52
N GLN A 429 1.23 23.71 9.95
CA GLN A 429 0.01 24.49 10.18
C GLN A 429 -1.25 23.71 9.81
N GLU A 430 -1.29 23.11 8.62
CA GLU A 430 -2.48 22.38 8.14
C GLU A 430 -2.72 21.10 8.94
N LEU A 431 -1.67 20.34 9.31
CA LEU A 431 -1.80 19.17 10.19
C LEU A 431 -2.25 19.57 11.60
N ARG A 432 -1.69 20.64 12.16
CA ARG A 432 -2.08 21.16 13.48
C ARG A 432 -3.55 21.61 13.48
N ALA A 433 -4.02 22.23 12.40
CA ALA A 433 -5.41 22.69 12.27
C ALA A 433 -6.46 21.58 12.39
N LEU A 434 -6.12 20.32 12.05
CA LEU A 434 -7.01 19.16 12.22
C LEU A 434 -7.29 18.84 13.71
N THR A 435 -6.34 19.15 14.59
CA THR A 435 -6.42 18.85 16.03
C THR A 435 -7.19 19.91 16.83
N LEU A 436 -7.45 21.09 16.24
CA LEU A 436 -8.06 22.22 16.94
C LEU A 436 -9.53 21.99 17.27
N ASP A 437 -9.91 22.32 18.50
CA ASP A 437 -11.29 22.32 19.01
C ASP A 437 -12.04 23.63 18.71
N THR A 438 -11.30 24.73 18.71
CA THR A 438 -11.77 26.11 18.65
C THR A 438 -11.10 26.89 17.51
N GLY A 439 -11.58 28.12 17.24
CA GLY A 439 -11.09 28.95 16.14
C GLY A 439 -11.74 28.63 14.78
N PHE A 440 -11.32 29.35 13.73
CA PHE A 440 -11.92 29.24 12.40
C PHE A 440 -11.40 28.00 11.63
N SER A 441 -10.11 27.68 11.78
CA SER A 441 -9.42 26.58 11.09
C SER A 441 -9.71 25.18 11.66
N ARG A 442 -10.47 25.07 12.75
CA ARG A 442 -10.95 23.77 13.28
C ARG A 442 -11.73 23.00 12.22
N LEU A 443 -11.83 21.68 12.37
CA LEU A 443 -12.73 20.87 11.55
C LEU A 443 -14.19 21.36 11.66
N GLN A 444 -14.81 21.61 10.50
CA GLN A 444 -16.20 22.04 10.33
C GLN A 444 -17.09 20.89 9.80
N GLU A 445 -18.37 20.89 10.15
CA GLU A 445 -19.28 19.81 9.74
C GLU A 445 -19.47 19.72 8.21
N GLY A 446 -19.49 20.86 7.52
CA GLY A 446 -19.65 20.91 6.06
C GLY A 446 -18.47 20.33 5.27
N GLU A 447 -17.23 20.44 5.76
CA GLU A 447 -16.07 19.80 5.13
C GLU A 447 -15.97 18.31 5.47
N VAL A 448 -16.31 17.92 6.71
CA VAL A 448 -16.36 16.50 7.09
C VAL A 448 -17.46 15.77 6.31
N SER A 449 -18.64 16.38 6.16
CA SER A 449 -19.72 15.84 5.31
C SER A 449 -19.29 15.70 3.85
N ARG A 450 -18.62 16.71 3.28
CA ARG A 450 -18.05 16.66 1.92
C ARG A 450 -17.04 15.53 1.77
N ALA A 451 -16.10 15.39 2.71
CA ALA A 451 -15.06 14.37 2.68
C ALA A 451 -15.65 12.94 2.80
N LYS A 452 -16.61 12.73 3.71
CA LYS A 452 -17.33 11.45 3.86
C LYS A 452 -18.02 11.03 2.55
N ASN A 453 -18.71 11.97 1.90
CA ASN A 453 -19.39 11.72 0.63
C ASN A 453 -18.39 11.46 -0.51
N GLN A 454 -17.29 12.22 -0.57
CA GLN A 454 -16.24 12.02 -1.57
C GLN A 454 -15.52 10.67 -1.39
N LEU A 455 -15.20 10.26 -0.16
CA LEU A 455 -14.60 8.96 0.14
C LEU A 455 -15.53 7.81 -0.27
N ARG A 456 -16.80 7.85 0.15
CA ARG A 456 -17.81 6.85 -0.27
C ARG A 456 -17.97 6.79 -1.79
N SER A 457 -18.07 7.94 -2.44
CA SER A 457 -18.17 8.02 -3.90
C SER A 457 -16.96 7.38 -4.57
N SER A 458 -15.74 7.69 -4.12
CA SER A 458 -14.52 7.15 -4.71
C SER A 458 -14.39 5.64 -4.50
N LEU A 459 -14.75 5.12 -3.33
CA LEU A 459 -14.71 3.69 -3.04
C LEU A 459 -15.73 2.93 -3.89
N LEU A 460 -16.98 3.40 -3.95
CA LEU A 460 -18.03 2.79 -4.75
C LEU A 460 -17.72 2.81 -6.25
N MET A 461 -17.24 3.94 -6.78
CA MET A 461 -16.85 4.07 -8.20
C MET A 461 -15.65 3.18 -8.54
N ASN A 462 -14.66 3.05 -7.65
CA ASN A 462 -13.53 2.15 -7.88
C ASN A 462 -13.96 0.68 -7.93
N LEU A 463 -14.91 0.28 -7.08
CA LEU A 463 -15.48 -1.08 -7.06
C LEU A 463 -16.37 -1.41 -8.27
N GLU A 464 -16.65 -0.45 -9.17
CA GLU A 464 -17.24 -0.74 -10.50
C GLU A 464 -16.25 -1.46 -11.43
N SER A 465 -14.94 -1.38 -11.15
CA SER A 465 -13.90 -2.09 -11.89
C SER A 465 -13.70 -3.50 -11.36
N ARG A 466 -13.95 -4.50 -12.21
CA ARG A 466 -13.76 -5.93 -11.90
C ARG A 466 -12.36 -6.29 -11.39
N MET A 467 -11.32 -5.59 -11.84
CA MET A 467 -9.95 -5.82 -11.35
C MET A 467 -9.74 -5.27 -9.94
N VAL A 468 -10.44 -4.18 -9.59
CA VAL A 468 -10.42 -3.62 -8.22
C VAL A 468 -11.29 -4.46 -7.29
N GLU A 469 -12.47 -4.91 -7.75
CA GLU A 469 -13.32 -5.89 -7.04
C GLU A 469 -12.54 -7.16 -6.68
N LEU A 470 -11.79 -7.70 -7.64
CA LEU A 470 -10.91 -8.85 -7.48
C LEU A 470 -9.77 -8.59 -6.48
N GLU A 471 -9.09 -7.44 -6.58
CA GLU A 471 -8.00 -7.09 -5.66
C GLU A 471 -8.50 -6.88 -4.23
N ASP A 472 -9.61 -6.16 -4.07
CA ASP A 472 -10.24 -5.91 -2.78
C ASP A 472 -10.66 -7.23 -2.10
N LEU A 473 -11.26 -8.16 -2.85
CA LEU A 473 -11.59 -9.50 -2.37
C LEU A 473 -10.33 -10.29 -1.98
N GLY A 474 -9.36 -10.40 -2.88
CA GLY A 474 -8.14 -11.17 -2.68
C GLY A 474 -7.33 -10.68 -1.48
N ARG A 475 -7.13 -9.36 -1.38
CA ARG A 475 -6.35 -8.73 -0.29
C ARG A 475 -7.11 -8.69 1.03
N SER A 476 -8.42 -8.46 1.03
CA SER A 476 -9.22 -8.53 2.27
C SER A 476 -9.21 -9.94 2.85
N VAL A 477 -9.36 -10.98 2.02
CA VAL A 477 -9.26 -12.37 2.46
C VAL A 477 -7.82 -12.76 2.86
N GLN A 478 -6.80 -12.17 2.23
CA GLN A 478 -5.40 -12.34 2.62
C GLN A 478 -5.13 -11.81 4.03
N VAL A 479 -5.57 -10.58 4.33
CA VAL A 479 -5.28 -9.82 5.56
C VAL A 479 -6.25 -10.13 6.71
N HIS A 480 -7.55 -10.18 6.44
CA HIS A 480 -8.61 -10.33 7.46
C HIS A 480 -9.28 -11.70 7.46
N GLY A 481 -8.98 -12.57 6.48
CA GLY A 481 -9.68 -13.84 6.29
C GLY A 481 -11.10 -13.70 5.73
N HIS A 482 -11.60 -12.48 5.54
CA HIS A 482 -12.94 -12.16 5.01
C HIS A 482 -12.94 -10.79 4.32
N LYS A 483 -13.94 -10.53 3.48
CA LYS A 483 -14.21 -9.21 2.89
C LYS A 483 -15.19 -8.43 3.77
N ILE A 484 -14.98 -7.13 3.94
CA ILE A 484 -15.89 -6.26 4.69
C ILE A 484 -17.03 -5.85 3.75
N PRO A 485 -18.32 -6.01 4.14
CA PRO A 485 -19.44 -5.60 3.30
C PRO A 485 -19.40 -4.10 2.95
N VAL A 486 -19.78 -3.78 1.71
CA VAL A 486 -19.74 -2.41 1.18
C VAL A 486 -20.72 -1.49 1.91
N ARG A 487 -21.88 -2.02 2.34
CA ARG A 487 -22.85 -1.32 3.19
C ARG A 487 -22.29 -1.03 4.57
N ASP A 488 -21.58 -1.98 5.19
CA ASP A 488 -20.96 -1.79 6.50
C ASP A 488 -19.85 -0.72 6.44
N MET A 489 -19.01 -0.78 5.42
CA MET A 489 -18.04 0.27 5.11
C MET A 489 -18.72 1.65 4.93
N CYS A 490 -19.79 1.72 4.12
CA CYS A 490 -20.53 2.96 3.91
C CYS A 490 -21.17 3.49 5.20
N ALA A 491 -21.73 2.61 6.03
CA ALA A 491 -22.36 2.96 7.31
C ALA A 491 -21.32 3.44 8.34
N ARG A 492 -20.15 2.78 8.43
CA ARG A 492 -19.02 3.21 9.25
C ARG A 492 -18.55 4.62 8.85
N ILE A 493 -18.37 4.88 7.54
CA ILE A 493 -18.00 6.21 7.05
C ILE A 493 -19.12 7.24 7.34
N GLU A 494 -20.39 6.88 7.14
CA GLU A 494 -21.53 7.77 7.40
C GLU A 494 -21.72 8.11 8.89
N ALA A 495 -21.35 7.21 9.80
CA ALA A 495 -21.40 7.45 11.25
C ALA A 495 -20.35 8.47 11.74
N LEU A 496 -19.25 8.68 11.02
CA LEU A 496 -18.12 9.53 11.47
C LEU A 496 -18.53 10.96 11.80
N THR A 497 -18.12 11.45 12.96
CA THR A 497 -18.33 12.83 13.40
C THR A 497 -17.04 13.66 13.35
N VAL A 498 -17.18 14.99 13.48
CA VAL A 498 -16.05 15.92 13.64
C VAL A 498 -15.16 15.54 14.83
N ARG A 499 -15.75 14.97 15.90
CA ARG A 499 -15.01 14.55 17.11
C ARG A 499 -14.10 13.34 16.81
N ASP A 500 -14.58 12.39 16.03
CA ASP A 500 -13.83 11.17 15.71
C ASP A 500 -12.62 11.50 14.83
N LEU A 501 -12.85 12.30 13.78
CA LEU A 501 -11.77 12.81 12.93
C LEU A 501 -10.75 13.63 13.73
N ARG A 502 -11.17 14.52 14.64
CA ARG A 502 -10.23 15.28 15.50
C ARG A 502 -9.43 14.35 16.42
N ARG A 503 -10.07 13.35 17.01
CA ARG A 503 -9.42 12.36 17.88
C ARG A 503 -8.35 11.60 17.12
N VAL A 504 -8.70 11.03 15.96
CA VAL A 504 -7.77 10.26 15.12
C VAL A 504 -6.64 11.13 14.56
N ALA A 505 -6.95 12.35 14.11
CA ALA A 505 -5.93 13.32 13.71
C ALA A 505 -4.93 13.58 14.85
N SER A 506 -5.44 13.84 16.06
CA SER A 506 -4.61 14.08 17.25
C SER A 506 -3.78 12.85 17.63
N MET A 507 -4.33 11.64 17.50
CA MET A 507 -3.61 10.40 17.80
C MET A 507 -2.41 10.20 16.88
N VAL A 508 -2.61 10.44 15.58
CA VAL A 508 -1.59 10.37 14.51
C VAL A 508 -0.56 11.49 14.66
N VAL A 509 -0.97 12.75 14.57
CA VAL A 509 -0.02 13.88 14.44
C VAL A 509 0.63 14.31 15.76
N HIS A 510 0.18 13.79 16.92
CA HIS A 510 0.92 13.89 18.19
C HIS A 510 1.73 12.62 18.50
N GLY A 511 1.80 11.64 17.58
CA GLY A 511 2.60 10.43 17.76
C GLY A 511 2.16 9.54 18.92
N THR A 512 0.85 9.45 19.19
CA THR A 512 0.30 8.71 20.36
C THR A 512 -0.37 7.39 20.00
N LEU A 513 -0.11 6.87 18.80
CA LEU A 513 -0.62 5.55 18.38
C LEU A 513 -0.04 4.41 19.22
N GLY A 514 -0.87 3.38 19.41
CA GLY A 514 -0.55 2.16 20.14
C GLY A 514 -0.46 0.94 19.23
N ASN A 515 0.19 1.09 18.07
CA ASN A 515 0.35 -0.02 17.11
C ASN A 515 1.21 -1.15 17.71
N PRO A 516 1.06 -2.42 17.27
CA PRO A 516 1.80 -3.57 17.79
C PRO A 516 3.33 -3.38 17.86
N GLY A 517 3.91 -2.70 16.88
CA GLY A 517 5.35 -2.40 16.83
C GLY A 517 5.83 -1.29 17.77
N ARG A 518 4.95 -0.68 18.58
CA ARG A 518 5.27 0.36 19.57
C ARG A 518 6.13 1.50 19.00
N GLY A 519 5.59 2.23 18.02
CA GLY A 519 6.31 3.30 17.35
C GLY A 519 6.73 4.45 18.29
N SER A 520 7.79 5.16 17.91
CA SER A 520 8.34 6.29 18.69
C SER A 520 7.39 7.49 18.77
N GLY A 521 6.55 7.68 17.74
CA GLY A 521 5.75 8.89 17.53
C GLY A 521 6.54 10.09 17.01
N ALA A 522 7.84 9.94 16.74
CA ALA A 522 8.67 11.01 16.16
C ALA A 522 8.33 11.25 14.68
N PRO A 523 8.40 12.49 14.17
CA PRO A 523 8.10 12.78 12.76
C PRO A 523 9.07 12.07 11.80
N THR A 524 8.58 11.77 10.60
CA THR A 524 9.40 11.39 9.44
C THR A 524 9.44 12.57 8.47
N VAL A 525 10.63 13.01 8.07
CA VAL A 525 10.81 14.01 7.01
C VAL A 525 11.75 13.49 5.94
N VAL A 526 11.34 13.62 4.67
CA VAL A 526 12.21 13.37 3.52
C VAL A 526 12.20 14.60 2.63
N VAL A 527 13.38 15.06 2.22
CA VAL A 527 13.54 16.28 1.42
C VAL A 527 14.52 16.09 0.27
N GLN A 528 14.23 16.73 -0.85
CA GLN A 528 15.19 17.00 -1.90
C GLN A 528 15.04 18.45 -2.35
N GLU A 529 15.99 19.30 -1.94
CA GLU A 529 16.00 20.70 -2.38
C GLU A 529 16.33 20.82 -3.86
N ALA A 530 15.92 21.93 -4.48
CA ALA A 530 16.40 22.33 -5.79
C ALA A 530 17.12 23.68 -5.69
N GLN A 531 18.14 23.86 -6.53
CA GLN A 531 18.92 25.08 -6.63
C GLN A 531 18.45 25.95 -7.80
N ALA A 532 18.55 27.26 -7.64
CA ALA A 532 18.25 28.25 -8.67
C ALA A 532 19.37 29.30 -8.74
N TYR A 533 19.62 29.83 -9.95
CA TYR A 533 20.66 30.84 -10.15
C TYR A 533 20.39 32.09 -9.30
N GLY A 534 21.38 32.49 -8.50
CA GLY A 534 21.29 33.66 -7.62
C GLY A 534 20.62 33.42 -6.27
N LEU A 535 20.06 32.24 -6.01
CA LEU A 535 19.50 31.86 -4.70
C LEU A 535 20.51 31.00 -3.92
N THR A 536 20.78 31.38 -2.67
CA THR A 536 21.54 30.57 -1.72
C THR A 536 20.57 29.78 -0.84
N SER A 537 20.45 28.47 -1.09
CA SER A 537 19.75 27.58 -0.15
C SER A 537 20.64 27.26 1.04
N HIS A 538 20.06 27.27 2.24
CA HIS A 538 20.67 26.68 3.43
C HIS A 538 19.80 25.50 3.86
N SER A 539 20.24 24.28 3.55
CA SER A 539 19.54 23.06 3.98
C SER A 539 19.37 23.04 5.50
N MET A 540 18.17 22.73 5.98
CA MET A 540 17.91 22.61 7.41
C MET A 540 18.57 21.34 7.96
N THR A 541 19.19 21.43 9.13
CA THR A 541 19.63 20.27 9.91
C THR A 541 18.44 19.53 10.50
N TRP A 542 18.62 18.26 10.88
CA TRP A 542 17.53 17.48 11.49
C TRP A 542 17.01 18.11 12.78
N ASP A 543 17.89 18.58 13.66
CA ASP A 543 17.49 19.27 14.90
C ASP A 543 16.62 20.50 14.62
N GLN A 544 16.98 21.32 13.62
CA GLN A 544 16.19 22.48 13.19
C GLN A 544 14.82 22.11 12.61
N ILE A 545 14.72 20.96 11.95
CA ILE A 545 13.46 20.42 11.43
C ILE A 545 12.59 19.94 12.61
N GLN A 546 13.17 19.18 13.56
CA GLN A 546 12.45 18.73 14.75
C GLN A 546 11.98 19.90 15.62
N ASP A 547 12.84 20.87 15.93
CA ASP A 547 12.50 22.05 16.72
C ASP A 547 11.34 22.86 16.07
N ARG A 548 11.32 22.93 14.73
CA ARG A 548 10.24 23.59 13.99
C ARG A 548 8.93 22.80 14.09
N ILE A 549 8.95 21.48 13.93
CA ILE A 549 7.76 20.62 14.05
C ILE A 549 7.21 20.62 15.48
N ASP A 550 8.08 20.58 16.49
CA ASP A 550 7.75 20.65 17.92
C ASP A 550 7.15 22.03 18.31
N ALA A 551 7.61 23.12 17.71
CA ALA A 551 7.00 24.44 17.88
C ALA A 551 5.51 24.48 17.43
N TRP A 552 5.13 23.66 16.45
CA TRP A 552 3.72 23.46 16.05
C TRP A 552 2.97 22.43 16.92
N LYS A 553 3.64 21.83 17.90
CA LYS A 553 3.15 20.76 18.81
C LYS A 553 2.73 19.50 18.06
N LEU A 554 3.60 19.02 17.17
CA LEU A 554 3.40 17.81 16.39
C LEU A 554 4.50 16.78 16.68
N GLY A 555 4.13 15.51 16.66
CA GLY A 555 5.00 14.37 16.97
C GLY A 555 5.43 14.28 18.45
N ARG A 556 6.36 13.36 18.68
CA ARG A 556 7.16 13.22 19.90
C ARG A 556 8.64 13.49 19.56
N ARG A 557 9.44 13.80 20.58
CA ARG A 557 10.89 14.00 20.47
C ARG A 557 11.66 12.81 21.04
#